data_AF-A0A534UA44-F1
#
_entry.id   AF-A0A534UA44-F1
#
_cell.length_a   1.000
_cell.length_b   1.000
_cell.length_c   1.000
_cell.angle_alpha   90.00
_cell.angle_beta   90.00
_cell.angle_gamma   90.00
#
_symmetry.space_group_name_H-M   'P 1'
#
loop_
_entity.id
_entity.type
_entity.pdbx_description
1 polymer ?
#
loop_
_entity_poly.entity_id
_entity_poly.type
_entity_poly.pdbx_seq_one_letter_code
_entity_poly.pdbx_strand_id
1 'polypeptide(L)'
;MRGFRRSGVLPASRNRQRVRRRLGTMRSKWALIGLNIMLLCSFAIASELPKTSKPSPGDVTMNRVAQIKVGGSTEAQVKELLGNPLRTTSYGDCNVVDYQNIWEYQGHDASGRVKISIQFDEAGIARIVTKTPSKGPVVVLAATPPPKAAHQH
;
A
#
# COMPACT_ATOMS: atom_id res chain seq x y z
N MET A 1 -76.80 -21.02 -86.66
CA MET A 1 -77.16 -21.13 -85.23
C MET A 1 -76.51 -19.97 -84.49
N ARG A 2 -77.29 -18.97 -84.04
CA ARG A 2 -77.58 -18.64 -82.62
C ARG A 2 -76.30 -18.57 -81.75
N GLY A 3 -75.94 -17.52 -81.01
CA GLY A 3 -76.54 -16.25 -80.59
C GLY A 3 -75.48 -15.44 -79.81
N PHE A 4 -75.49 -14.11 -79.89
CA PHE A 4 -75.95 -13.18 -78.82
C PHE A 4 -75.17 -13.16 -77.47
N ARG A 5 -74.30 -12.14 -77.34
CA ARG A 5 -74.36 -10.98 -76.42
C ARG A 5 -74.20 -11.14 -74.88
N ARG A 6 -73.52 -10.10 -74.34
CA ARG A 6 -73.56 -9.43 -73.00
C ARG A 6 -72.56 -9.94 -71.95
N SER A 7 -71.60 -9.12 -71.47
CA SER A 7 -71.65 -7.85 -70.71
C SER A 7 -71.48 -8.09 -69.21
N GLY A 8 -70.51 -7.39 -68.61
CA GLY A 8 -70.26 -7.29 -67.16
C GLY A 8 -68.89 -6.61 -66.94
N VAL A 9 -68.77 -5.28 -67.07
CA VAL A 9 -68.86 -4.27 -65.99
C VAL A 9 -67.64 -4.28 -65.03
N LEU A 10 -66.77 -3.27 -65.21
CA LEU A 10 -65.74 -2.71 -64.30
C LEU A 10 -66.40 -2.18 -62.98
N PRO A 11 -65.71 -1.80 -61.85
CA PRO A 11 -64.38 -1.15 -61.78
C PRO A 11 -63.53 -1.33 -60.48
N ALA A 12 -62.38 -0.64 -60.46
CA ALA A 12 -61.74 0.11 -59.36
C ALA A 12 -61.24 -0.57 -58.06
N SER A 13 -59.95 -0.34 -57.76
CA SER A 13 -59.38 -0.01 -56.43
C SER A 13 -57.84 0.09 -56.54
N ARG A 14 -57.27 1.22 -56.97
CA ARG A 14 -56.64 2.27 -56.14
C ARG A 14 -56.11 1.81 -54.77
N ASN A 15 -54.79 2.00 -54.58
CA ASN A 15 -54.19 2.80 -53.50
C ASN A 15 -53.08 2.08 -52.67
N ARG A 16 -51.85 2.60 -52.84
CA ARG A 16 -50.79 2.86 -51.85
C ARG A 16 -50.66 1.90 -50.64
N GLN A 17 -49.45 1.39 -50.39
CA GLN A 17 -48.53 2.00 -49.41
C GLN A 17 -47.23 1.20 -49.17
N ARG A 18 -46.15 2.00 -49.06
CA ARG A 18 -45.01 1.87 -48.15
C ARG A 18 -43.92 0.84 -48.46
N VAL A 19 -42.92 1.40 -49.15
CA VAL A 19 -41.49 1.27 -48.82
C VAL A 19 -41.28 1.04 -47.31
N ARG A 20 -40.70 -0.10 -46.95
CA ARG A 20 -39.89 -0.23 -45.73
C ARG A 20 -38.58 -0.94 -46.07
N ARG A 21 -37.58 -0.14 -46.40
CA ARG A 21 -36.16 -0.52 -46.27
C ARG A 21 -35.94 -0.91 -44.80
N ARG A 22 -35.68 -2.19 -44.52
CA ARG A 22 -35.14 -2.60 -43.20
C ARG A 22 -33.65 -2.26 -43.20
N LEU A 23 -33.33 -1.07 -42.69
CA LEU A 23 -32.03 -0.82 -42.07
C LEU A 23 -32.08 -1.41 -40.65
N GLY A 24 -31.06 -2.17 -40.27
CA GLY A 24 -30.80 -2.39 -38.85
C GLY A 24 -30.18 -3.73 -38.52
N THR A 25 -28.84 -3.80 -38.56
CA THR A 25 -28.02 -4.68 -37.72
C THR A 25 -26.54 -4.27 -37.84
N MET A 26 -26.23 -3.00 -37.54
CA MET A 26 -24.83 -2.54 -37.46
C MET A 26 -24.50 -1.75 -36.19
N ARG A 27 -25.43 -1.69 -35.22
CA ARG A 27 -25.20 -0.97 -33.94
C ARG A 27 -24.66 -1.85 -32.80
N SER A 28 -24.65 -3.18 -32.96
CA SER A 28 -24.28 -4.11 -31.88
C SER A 28 -22.76 -4.29 -31.72
N LYS A 29 -21.97 -4.22 -32.81
CA LYS A 29 -20.52 -4.48 -32.75
C LYS A 29 -19.71 -3.35 -32.11
N TRP A 30 -20.17 -2.10 -32.24
CA TRP A 30 -19.49 -0.92 -31.66
C TRP A 30 -19.71 -0.79 -30.14
N ALA A 31 -20.81 -1.33 -29.61
CA ALA A 31 -21.10 -1.32 -28.18
C ALA A 31 -20.16 -2.25 -27.37
N LEU A 32 -19.71 -3.35 -27.97
CA LEU A 32 -18.81 -4.32 -27.33
C LEU A 32 -17.35 -3.84 -27.28
N ILE A 33 -16.94 -2.98 -28.22
CA ILE A 33 -15.59 -2.39 -28.24
C ILE A 33 -15.46 -1.33 -27.14
N GLY A 34 -16.48 -0.49 -26.94
CA GLY A 34 -16.49 0.51 -25.87
C GLY A 34 -16.43 -0.09 -24.46
N LEU A 35 -17.09 -1.24 -24.25
CA LEU A 35 -17.12 -1.91 -22.94
C LEU A 35 -15.74 -2.47 -22.53
N ASN A 36 -14.93 -2.96 -23.47
CA ASN A 36 -13.59 -3.48 -23.18
C ASN A 36 -12.58 -2.38 -22.80
N ILE A 37 -12.69 -1.20 -23.41
CA ILE A 37 -11.80 -0.07 -23.11
C ILE A 37 -12.09 0.48 -21.70
N MET A 38 -13.36 0.50 -21.29
CA MET A 38 -13.76 0.97 -19.95
C MET A 38 -13.30 0.01 -18.83
N LEU A 39 -13.31 -1.30 -19.09
CA LEU A 39 -12.86 -2.32 -18.13
C LEU A 39 -11.33 -2.30 -17.89
N LEU A 40 -10.54 -1.91 -18.90
CA LEU A 40 -9.08 -1.75 -18.79
C LEU A 40 -8.68 -0.49 -18.00
N CYS A 41 -9.53 0.54 -17.96
CA CYS A 41 -9.26 1.77 -17.19
C CYS A 41 -9.53 1.63 -15.68
N SER A 42 -10.27 0.61 -15.24
CA SER A 42 -10.60 0.42 -13.82
C SER A 42 -9.50 -0.26 -13.00
N PHE A 43 -8.44 -0.77 -13.64
CA PHE A 43 -7.28 -1.36 -12.97
C PHE A 43 -6.08 -0.40 -12.80
N ALA A 44 -6.28 0.90 -13.02
CA ALA A 44 -5.39 1.91 -12.48
C ALA A 44 -5.77 2.20 -11.02
N ILE A 45 -5.77 1.16 -10.17
CA ILE A 45 -5.62 1.37 -8.73
C ILE A 45 -4.27 2.04 -8.59
N ALA A 46 -4.31 3.31 -8.22
CA ALA A 46 -3.17 4.15 -7.96
C ALA A 46 -2.15 3.38 -7.13
N SER A 47 -1.15 2.82 -7.81
CA SER A 47 0.08 2.38 -7.18
C SER A 47 0.78 3.68 -6.85
N GLU A 48 0.40 4.31 -5.74
CA GLU A 48 1.29 5.28 -5.10
C GLU A 48 2.52 4.48 -4.70
N LEU A 49 3.48 4.36 -5.63
CA LEU A 49 4.83 3.99 -5.28
C LEU A 49 5.19 4.89 -4.10
N PRO A 50 5.61 4.33 -2.95
CA PRO A 50 6.04 5.15 -1.84
C PRO A 50 7.07 6.13 -2.40
N LYS A 51 6.84 7.43 -2.22
CA LYS A 51 7.79 8.46 -2.64
C LYS A 51 9.08 8.14 -1.91
N THR A 52 9.99 7.44 -2.58
CA THR A 52 11.28 7.06 -2.03
C THR A 52 12.06 8.35 -1.90
N SER A 53 11.99 8.97 -0.72
CA SER A 53 12.87 10.07 -0.36
C SER A 53 14.31 9.59 -0.55
N LYS A 54 15.22 10.42 -1.06
CA LYS A 54 16.61 10.00 -1.12
C LYS A 54 17.16 9.87 0.32
N PRO A 55 18.03 8.87 0.59
CA PRO A 55 18.73 8.79 1.87
C PRO A 55 19.51 10.07 2.14
N SER A 56 19.42 10.59 3.36
CA SER A 56 20.23 11.71 3.83
C SER A 56 21.59 11.19 4.34
N PRO A 57 22.69 11.97 4.25
CA PRO A 57 23.99 11.57 4.81
C PRO A 57 23.98 11.23 6.31
N GLY A 58 22.98 11.70 7.07
CA GLY A 58 22.78 11.37 8.48
C GLY A 58 21.86 10.18 8.75
N ASP A 59 21.30 9.55 7.72
CA ASP A 59 20.38 8.42 7.90
C ASP A 59 21.17 7.14 8.18
N VAL A 60 20.72 6.38 9.18
CA VAL A 60 21.29 5.06 9.49
C VAL A 60 20.86 4.03 8.44
N THR A 61 21.77 3.16 8.05
CA THR A 61 21.49 2.07 7.12
C THR A 61 21.03 0.82 7.87
N MET A 62 20.10 0.05 7.27
CA MET A 62 19.60 -1.17 7.91
C MET A 62 20.68 -2.24 8.10
N ASN A 63 21.73 -2.22 7.28
CA ASN A 63 22.89 -3.10 7.48
C ASN A 63 23.59 -2.81 8.82
N ARG A 64 23.84 -1.53 9.15
CA ARG A 64 24.41 -1.16 10.44
C ARG A 64 23.46 -1.49 11.59
N VAL A 65 22.16 -1.21 11.45
CA VAL A 65 21.16 -1.55 12.47
C VAL A 65 21.15 -3.06 12.78
N ALA A 66 21.30 -3.91 11.75
CA ALA A 66 21.34 -5.36 11.91
C ALA A 66 22.58 -5.89 12.66
N GLN A 67 23.62 -5.07 12.86
CA GLN A 67 24.80 -5.44 13.63
C GLN A 67 24.60 -5.29 15.15
N ILE A 68 23.50 -4.65 15.58
CA ILE A 68 23.14 -4.54 17.00
C ILE A 68 22.74 -5.91 17.54
N LYS A 69 23.44 -6.37 18.57
CA LYS A 69 23.14 -7.62 19.28
C LYS A 69 22.27 -7.32 20.49
N VAL A 70 20.97 -7.51 20.37
CA VAL A 70 20.07 -7.40 21.52
C VAL A 70 20.50 -8.36 22.64
N GLY A 71 20.50 -7.87 23.88
CA GLY A 71 20.99 -8.57 25.06
C GLY A 71 22.50 -8.51 25.29
N GLY A 72 23.27 -7.85 24.41
CA GLY A 72 24.72 -7.71 24.57
C GLY A 72 25.32 -6.39 24.12
N SER A 73 24.71 -5.69 23.15
CA SER A 73 25.19 -4.38 22.69
C SER A 73 24.92 -3.31 23.74
N THR A 74 25.95 -2.57 24.12
CA THR A 74 25.84 -1.43 25.05
C THR A 74 25.45 -0.14 24.32
N GLU A 75 24.96 0.86 25.05
CA GLU A 75 24.75 2.22 24.54
C GLU A 75 25.99 2.78 23.81
N ALA A 76 27.18 2.58 24.37
CA ALA A 76 28.44 3.04 23.77
C ALA A 76 28.71 2.37 22.42
N GLN A 77 28.52 1.04 22.33
CA GLN A 77 28.70 0.29 21.08
C GLN A 77 27.67 0.68 20.03
N VAL A 78 26.40 0.91 20.43
CA VAL A 78 25.36 1.40 19.52
C VAL A 78 25.71 2.79 19.00
N LYS A 79 26.22 3.67 19.87
CA LYS A 79 26.66 5.02 19.49
C LYS A 79 27.87 5.01 18.56
N GLU A 80 28.82 4.10 18.77
CA GLU A 80 29.96 3.90 17.87
C GLU A 80 29.50 3.43 16.48
N LEU A 81 28.51 2.55 16.44
CA LEU A 81 27.98 1.95 15.21
C LEU A 81 27.08 2.91 14.41
N LEU A 82 26.17 3.60 15.09
CA LEU A 82 25.10 4.41 14.47
C LEU A 82 25.32 5.92 14.61
N GLY A 83 26.26 6.35 15.43
CA GLY A 83 26.43 7.76 15.79
C GLY A 83 25.46 8.22 16.88
N ASN A 84 25.35 9.53 17.03
CA ASN A 84 24.45 10.15 18.00
C ASN A 84 22.99 9.93 17.60
N PRO A 85 22.11 9.58 18.56
CA PRO A 85 20.68 9.50 18.31
C PRO A 85 20.11 10.88 17.97
N LEU A 86 19.04 10.90 17.17
CA LEU A 86 18.27 12.10 16.89
C LEU A 86 17.51 12.56 18.13
N ARG A 87 17.01 11.60 18.92
CA ARG A 87 16.31 11.85 20.17
C ARG A 87 16.62 10.76 21.19
N THR A 88 16.79 11.17 22.43
CA THR A 88 16.88 10.29 23.60
C THR A 88 15.72 10.60 24.53
N THR A 89 15.02 9.57 24.98
CA THR A 89 13.96 9.67 26.01
C THR A 89 14.36 8.78 27.18
N SER A 90 14.42 9.35 28.38
CA SER A 90 14.78 8.62 29.60
C SER A 90 13.57 8.55 30.54
N TYR A 91 13.31 7.37 31.09
CA TYR A 91 12.18 7.08 31.99
C TYR A 91 12.61 6.86 33.45
N GLY A 92 13.91 6.97 33.75
CA GLY A 92 14.55 6.38 34.92
C GLY A 92 14.29 7.00 36.30
N ASP A 93 13.30 7.88 36.45
CA ASP A 93 13.04 8.55 37.73
C ASP A 93 11.63 8.30 38.30
N CYS A 94 10.69 7.76 37.51
CA CYS A 94 9.29 7.72 37.91
C CYS A 94 8.62 6.35 37.85
N ASN A 95 9.26 5.30 37.32
CA ASN A 95 8.61 3.99 37.21
C ASN A 95 9.63 2.84 37.18
N VAL A 96 9.21 1.70 37.72
CA VAL A 96 9.85 0.37 37.58
C VAL A 96 9.64 -0.14 36.15
N VAL A 97 10.05 0.64 35.14
CA VAL A 97 9.97 0.20 33.74
C VAL A 97 11.21 -0.64 33.46
N ASP A 98 11.02 -1.78 32.80
CA ASP A 98 12.11 -2.66 32.39
C ASP A 98 13.13 -1.97 31.45
N TYR A 99 12.82 -0.77 30.94
CA TYR A 99 13.62 0.00 29.98
C TYR A 99 13.80 1.45 30.45
N GLN A 100 15.05 1.89 30.53
CA GLN A 100 15.39 3.23 31.00
C GLN A 100 15.52 4.24 29.88
N ASN A 101 16.20 3.87 28.80
CA ASN A 101 16.50 4.80 27.71
C ASN A 101 15.94 4.28 26.40
N ILE A 102 15.27 5.18 25.66
CA ILE A 102 14.86 4.94 24.28
C ILE A 102 15.60 5.92 23.39
N TRP A 103 16.37 5.39 22.45
CA TRP A 103 17.06 6.18 21.44
C TRP A 103 16.36 6.04 20.10
N GLU A 104 16.18 7.16 19.41
CA GLU A 104 15.55 7.22 18.10
C GLU A 104 16.53 7.72 17.04
N TYR A 105 16.52 7.04 15.89
CA TYR A 105 17.33 7.36 14.72
C TYR A 105 16.44 7.49 13.49
N GLN A 106 16.88 8.32 12.55
CA GLN A 106 16.32 8.34 11.20
C GLN A 106 17.08 7.36 10.32
N GLY A 107 16.37 6.46 9.65
CA GLY A 107 16.95 5.54 8.68
C GLY A 107 16.18 5.51 7.37
N HIS A 108 16.70 4.71 6.44
CA HIS A 108 16.10 4.49 5.14
C HIS A 108 16.13 3.01 4.76
N ASP A 109 15.04 2.50 4.18
CA ASP A 109 14.97 1.16 3.61
C ASP A 109 14.26 1.17 2.24
N ALA A 110 13.95 0.00 1.68
CA ALA A 110 13.28 -0.11 0.38
C ALA A 110 11.87 0.53 0.36
N SER A 111 11.23 0.69 1.52
CA SER A 111 9.91 1.33 1.66
C SER A 111 9.98 2.86 1.81
N GLY A 112 11.20 3.40 1.97
CA GLY A 112 11.43 4.82 2.15
C GLY A 112 12.04 5.14 3.51
N ARG A 113 11.71 6.33 4.01
CA ARG A 113 12.14 6.81 5.32
C ARG A 113 11.48 6.02 6.45
N VAL A 114 12.29 5.56 7.40
CA VAL A 114 11.86 4.79 8.58
C VAL A 114 12.47 5.36 9.85
N LYS A 115 11.72 5.33 10.95
CA LYS A 115 12.26 5.62 12.29
C LYS A 115 12.77 4.32 12.90
N ILE A 116 13.98 4.32 13.42
CA ILE A 116 14.53 3.21 14.20
C ILE A 116 14.49 3.60 15.67
N SER A 117 13.96 2.72 16.52
CA SER A 117 13.92 2.91 17.96
C SER A 117 14.65 1.77 18.65
N ILE A 118 15.53 2.12 19.58
CA ILE A 118 16.32 1.16 20.37
C ILE A 118 16.00 1.41 21.83
N GLN A 119 15.56 0.37 22.54
CA GLN A 119 15.26 0.43 23.96
C GLN A 119 16.40 -0.24 24.73
N PHE A 120 16.91 0.44 25.75
CA PHE A 120 17.96 -0.01 26.62
C PHE A 120 17.40 -0.28 28.02
N ASP A 121 17.89 -1.32 28.67
CA ASP A 121 17.61 -1.56 30.09
C ASP A 121 18.42 -0.63 31.01
N GLU A 122 18.28 -0.82 32.31
CA GLU A 122 19.01 -0.07 33.33
C GLU A 122 20.54 -0.21 33.24
N ALA A 123 21.04 -1.34 32.76
CA ALA A 123 22.46 -1.57 32.55
C ALA A 123 22.99 -0.93 31.24
N GLY A 124 22.13 -0.22 30.49
CA GLY A 124 22.49 0.37 29.20
C GLY A 124 22.68 -0.68 28.10
N ILE A 125 22.03 -1.84 28.22
CA ILE A 125 22.08 -2.93 27.23
C ILE A 125 20.86 -2.85 26.32
N ALA A 126 21.09 -2.89 25.01
CA ALA A 126 20.01 -2.87 24.02
C ALA A 126 19.14 -4.13 24.15
N ARG A 127 17.83 -3.94 24.37
CA ARG A 127 16.87 -5.03 24.55
C ARG A 127 15.92 -5.19 23.38
N ILE A 128 15.47 -4.09 22.79
CA ILE A 128 14.51 -4.08 21.69
C ILE A 128 15.00 -3.13 20.61
N VAL A 129 14.96 -3.57 19.36
CA VAL A 129 15.16 -2.75 18.17
C VAL A 129 13.92 -2.83 17.31
N THR A 130 13.29 -1.69 17.03
CA THR A 130 12.11 -1.60 16.15
C THR A 130 12.33 -0.67 14.98
N LYS A 131 11.57 -0.90 13.91
CA LYS A 131 11.46 -0.08 12.73
C LYS A 131 10.02 0.38 12.56
N THR A 132 9.82 1.68 12.47
CA THR A 132 8.51 2.28 12.21
C THR A 132 8.55 2.95 10.84
N PRO A 133 7.89 2.38 9.81
CA PRO A 133 7.75 3.05 8.53
C PRO A 133 6.85 4.29 8.66
N SER A 134 6.95 5.21 7.70
CA SER A 134 6.09 6.40 7.66
C SER A 134 4.59 6.08 7.56
N LYS A 135 4.25 4.94 6.95
CA LYS A 135 2.91 4.36 6.90
C LYS A 135 3.00 2.87 7.21
N GLY A 136 2.14 2.38 8.10
CA GLY A 136 2.06 0.96 8.45
C GLY A 136 2.46 0.65 9.89
N PRO A 137 2.50 -0.64 10.26
CA PRO A 137 2.74 -1.07 11.62
C PRO A 137 4.22 -0.93 12.01
N VAL A 138 4.46 -0.84 13.32
CA VAL A 138 5.80 -0.98 13.90
C VAL A 138 6.25 -2.43 13.71
N VAL A 139 7.47 -2.60 13.21
CA VAL A 139 8.11 -3.89 13.01
C VAL A 139 9.19 -4.08 14.06
N VAL A 140 9.12 -5.16 14.83
CA VAL A 140 10.20 -5.55 15.75
C VAL A 140 11.28 -6.25 14.93
N LEU A 141 12.49 -5.68 14.89
CA LEU A 141 13.62 -6.26 14.19
C LEU A 141 14.33 -7.30 15.05
N ALA A 142 14.47 -7.00 16.35
CA ALA A 142 15.04 -7.90 17.34
C ALA A 142 14.52 -7.54 18.74
N ALA A 143 14.31 -8.54 19.57
CA ALA A 143 13.96 -8.36 20.97
C ALA A 143 14.57 -9.47 21.81
N THR A 144 14.96 -9.14 23.04
CA THR A 144 15.30 -10.12 24.07
C THR A 144 14.27 -10.08 25.17
N PRO A 145 14.07 -11.19 25.91
CA PRO A 145 13.26 -11.16 27.11
C PRO A 145 13.75 -10.05 28.05
N PRO A 146 12.85 -9.35 28.75
CA PRO A 146 13.26 -8.40 29.76
C PRO A 146 14.15 -9.12 30.79
N PRO A 147 15.17 -8.43 31.33
CA PRO A 147 15.97 -9.01 32.40
C PRO A 147 15.04 -9.46 33.53
N LYS A 148 15.21 -10.69 34.03
CA LYS A 148 14.46 -11.12 35.21
C LYS A 148 14.79 -10.14 36.33
N ALA A 149 13.82 -9.34 36.73
CA ALA A 149 13.94 -8.54 37.94
C ALA A 149 14.25 -9.51 39.08
N ALA A 150 15.44 -9.40 39.65
CA ALA A 150 15.79 -10.14 40.85
C ALA A 150 15.02 -9.49 42.01
N HIS A 151 13.76 -9.85 42.18
CA HIS A 151 13.02 -9.56 43.39
C HIS A 151 13.65 -10.42 44.50
N GLN A 152 14.65 -9.88 45.18
CA GLN A 152 15.01 -10.39 46.50
C GLN A 152 13.94 -9.87 47.47
N HIS A 153 13.14 -10.81 47.96
CA HIS A 153 12.23 -10.63 49.08
C HIS A 153 13.00 -10.53 50.40
#